data_AF-A0A966VFL7-F1
#
_entry.id   AF-A0A966VFL7-F1
#
_cell.length_a   1.000
_cell.length_b   1.000
_cell.length_c   1.000
_cell.angle_alpha   90.00
_cell.angle_beta   90.00
_cell.angle_gamma   90.00
#
_symmetry.space_group_name_H-M   'P 1'
#
loop_
_entity.id
_entity.type
_entity.pdbx_description
1 polymer ?
#
loop_
_entity_poly.entity_id
_entity_poly.type
_entity_poly.pdbx_seq_one_letter_code
_entity_poly.pdbx_strand_id
1 'polypeptide(L)'
;MSNGTKMIIDILNELASTTSRYNKEAILTREKNNGLLKAVFVAALDPMINYHIRKIPQYESGLHNIGGLEIALKMLDDLSSRMFTGHAAIFHLSTILSGVNQ
;
A
#
# COMPACT_ATOMS: atom_id res chain seq x y z
N MET A 1 25.28 -1.98 15.13
CA MET A 1 24.51 -2.79 14.15
C MET A 1 23.42 -1.90 13.60
N SER A 2 23.61 -1.37 12.38
CA SER A 2 22.57 -0.56 11.73
C SER A 2 21.46 -1.50 11.28
N ASN A 3 20.35 -1.55 12.03
CA ASN A 3 19.11 -2.13 11.51
C ASN A 3 18.61 -1.17 10.42
N GLY A 4 19.08 -1.36 9.20
CA GLY A 4 18.52 -0.67 8.05
C GLY A 4 17.05 -1.06 7.93
N THR A 5 16.15 -0.10 8.11
CA THR A 5 14.72 -0.30 7.88
C THR A 5 14.54 -0.81 6.45
N LYS A 6 14.09 -2.06 6.30
CA LYS A 6 13.75 -2.61 4.99
C LYS A 6 12.59 -1.82 4.39
N MET A 7 12.60 -1.60 3.08
CA MET A 7 11.43 -1.05 2.41
C MET A 7 10.28 -2.07 2.49
N ILE A 8 9.04 -1.60 2.44
CA ILE A 8 7.87 -2.49 2.53
C ILE A 8 7.89 -3.56 1.43
N ILE A 9 8.28 -3.18 0.21
CA ILE A 9 8.36 -4.11 -0.92
C ILE A 9 9.37 -5.24 -0.66
N ASP A 10 10.48 -4.97 0.03
CA ASP A 10 11.48 -5.99 0.36
C ASP A 10 10.92 -7.02 1.34
N ILE A 11 10.13 -6.57 2.33
CA ILE A 11 9.48 -7.45 3.31
C ILE A 11 8.43 -8.32 2.61
N LEU A 12 7.62 -7.73 1.71
CA LEU A 12 6.62 -8.47 0.94
C LEU A 12 7.27 -9.50 0.01
N ASN A 13 8.39 -9.16 -0.61
CA ASN A 13 9.17 -10.08 -1.44
C ASN A 13 9.78 -11.22 -0.62
N GLU A 14 10.31 -10.95 0.58
CA GLU A 14 10.81 -11.98 1.51
C GLU A 14 9.67 -12.92 1.98
N LEU A 15 8.48 -12.37 2.25
CA LEU A 15 7.31 -13.18 2.54
C LEU A 15 6.95 -14.06 1.34
N ALA A 16 6.95 -13.50 0.13
CA ALA A 16 6.59 -14.23 -1.09
C ALA A 16 7.60 -15.33 -1.46
N SER A 17 8.89 -15.14 -1.14
CA SER A 17 9.95 -16.10 -1.47
C SER A 17 9.94 -17.39 -0.65
N THR A 18 9.06 -17.51 0.34
CA THR A 18 8.91 -18.74 1.14
C THR A 18 7.47 -19.25 1.14
N THR A 19 7.30 -20.57 1.04
CA THR A 19 6.00 -21.25 1.17
C THR A 19 5.71 -21.71 2.60
N SER A 20 6.74 -21.73 3.47
CA SER A 20 6.61 -22.17 4.86
C SER A 20 5.84 -21.14 5.69
N ARG A 21 4.71 -21.56 6.27
CA ARG A 21 3.93 -20.76 7.21
C ARG A 21 4.78 -20.30 8.40
N TYR A 22 5.55 -21.20 9.00
CA TYR A 22 6.42 -20.89 10.13
C TYR A 22 7.43 -19.78 9.79
N ASN A 23 8.02 -19.83 8.59
CA ASN A 23 8.95 -18.78 8.16
C ASN A 23 8.24 -17.44 7.96
N LYS A 24 7.03 -17.43 7.37
CA LYS A 24 6.23 -16.20 7.25
C LYS A 24 5.87 -15.63 8.63
N GLU A 25 5.47 -16.46 9.59
CA GLU A 25 5.18 -16.04 10.96
C GLU A 25 6.43 -15.43 11.64
N ALA A 26 7.61 -16.02 11.44
CA ALA A 26 8.87 -15.46 11.94
C ALA A 26 9.19 -14.09 11.34
N ILE A 27 9.02 -13.92 10.02
CA ILE A 27 9.21 -12.64 9.32
C ILE A 27 8.22 -11.58 9.87
N LEU A 28 6.94 -11.91 9.97
CA LEU A 28 5.93 -10.98 10.50
C LEU A 28 6.16 -10.64 11.97
N THR A 29 6.61 -11.61 12.78
CA THR A 29 6.94 -11.37 14.20
C THR A 29 8.13 -10.42 14.34
N ARG A 30 9.14 -10.55 13.47
CA ARG A 30 10.28 -9.65 13.41
C ARG A 30 9.85 -8.21 13.06
N GLU A 31 8.95 -8.06 12.10
CA GLU A 31 8.47 -6.75 11.61
C GLU A 31 7.24 -6.22 12.37
N LYS A 32 6.82 -6.84 13.47
CA LYS A 32 5.54 -6.56 14.15
C LYS A 32 5.34 -5.10 14.59
N ASN A 33 6.43 -4.36 14.81
CA ASN A 33 6.41 -2.95 15.23
C ASN A 33 6.46 -1.98 14.04
N ASN A 34 6.52 -2.48 12.80
CA ASN A 34 6.48 -1.67 11.59
C ASN A 34 5.04 -1.21 11.31
N GLY A 35 4.71 -0.01 11.79
CA GLY A 35 3.37 0.57 11.66
C GLY A 35 2.92 0.74 10.20
N LEU A 36 3.84 1.07 9.30
CA LEU A 36 3.56 1.20 7.87
C LEU A 36 3.21 -0.15 7.24
N LEU A 37 3.95 -1.21 7.57
CA LEU A 37 3.62 -2.57 7.12
C LEU A 37 2.22 -3.00 7.60
N LYS A 38 1.89 -2.69 8.86
CA LYS A 38 0.56 -2.94 9.41
C LYS A 38 -0.54 -2.19 8.64
N ALA A 39 -0.31 -0.91 8.32
CA ALA A 39 -1.24 -0.11 7.54
C ALA A 39 -1.45 -0.67 6.13
N VAL A 40 -0.38 -1.15 5.47
CA VAL A 40 -0.48 -1.84 4.17
C VAL A 40 -1.33 -3.10 4.25
N PHE A 41 -1.15 -3.93 5.28
CA PHE A 41 -1.98 -5.12 5.46
C PHE A 41 -3.45 -4.78 5.73
N VAL A 42 -3.73 -3.77 6.56
CA VAL A 42 -5.11 -3.32 6.81
C VAL A 42 -5.74 -2.85 5.50
N ALA A 43 -5.07 -1.95 4.76
CA ALA A 43 -5.58 -1.42 3.50
C ALA A 43 -5.83 -2.51 2.43
N ALA A 44 -5.06 -3.60 2.44
CA ALA A 44 -5.17 -4.67 1.45
C ALA A 44 -6.12 -5.81 1.86
N LEU A 45 -6.21 -6.13 3.16
CA LEU A 45 -6.83 -7.37 3.65
C LEU A 45 -8.06 -7.14 4.53
N ASP A 46 -8.31 -5.93 5.04
CA ASP A 46 -9.51 -5.68 5.84
C ASP A 46 -10.77 -5.77 4.95
N PRO A 47 -11.65 -6.76 5.18
CA PRO A 47 -12.82 -6.98 4.33
C PRO A 47 -13.87 -5.85 4.44
N MET A 48 -13.77 -5.00 5.46
CA MET A 48 -14.67 -3.85 5.62
C MET A 48 -14.27 -2.66 4.73
N ILE A 49 -13.04 -2.66 4.18
CA ILE A 49 -12.56 -1.60 3.31
C ILE A 49 -12.87 -1.96 1.85
N ASN A 50 -13.56 -1.07 1.14
CA ASN A 50 -13.87 -1.22 -0.28
C ASN A 50 -13.60 0.08 -1.03
N TYR A 51 -12.63 0.07 -1.96
CA TYR A 51 -12.27 1.25 -2.74
C TYR A 51 -13.14 1.47 -3.97
N HIS A 52 -14.08 0.57 -4.24
CA HIS A 52 -15.03 0.63 -5.36
C HIS A 52 -14.41 0.74 -6.77
N ILE A 53 -13.09 0.53 -6.89
CA ILE A 53 -12.35 0.49 -8.15
C ILE A 53 -11.63 -0.86 -8.25
N ARG A 54 -11.89 -1.61 -9.33
CA ARG A 54 -11.22 -2.90 -9.60
C ARG A 54 -10.19 -2.83 -10.71
N LYS A 55 -10.41 -1.94 -11.69
CA LYS A 55 -9.48 -1.73 -12.80
C LYS A 55 -8.45 -0.69 -12.40
N ILE A 56 -7.17 -1.06 -12.43
CA ILE A 56 -6.07 -0.12 -12.25
C ILE A 56 -6.07 0.86 -13.44
N PRO A 57 -6.15 2.18 -13.19
CA PRO A 57 -6.16 3.15 -14.27
C PRO A 57 -4.76 3.33 -14.86
N GLN A 58 -4.69 3.92 -16.06
CA GLN A 58 -3.41 4.35 -16.61
C GLN A 58 -2.87 5.54 -15.81
N TYR A 59 -1.55 5.55 -15.61
CA TYR A 59 -0.84 6.63 -14.94
C TYR A 59 0.61 6.66 -15.44
N GLU A 60 1.25 7.82 -15.31
CA GLU A 60 2.67 8.02 -15.58
C GLU A 60 3.38 8.26 -14.25
N SER A 61 4.39 7.43 -13.93
CA SER A 61 5.15 7.55 -12.68
C SER A 61 5.91 8.88 -12.61
N GLY A 62 5.95 9.50 -11.43
CA GLY A 62 6.66 10.76 -11.20
C GLY A 62 5.88 12.01 -11.59
N LEU A 63 4.65 11.88 -12.12
CA LEU A 63 3.84 13.02 -12.55
C LEU A 63 3.37 13.90 -11.37
N HIS A 64 3.03 13.27 -10.25
CA HIS A 64 2.60 13.97 -9.03
C HIS A 64 3.56 13.69 -7.87
N ASN A 65 3.68 14.65 -6.95
CA ASN A 65 4.41 14.46 -5.70
C ASN A 65 3.42 14.43 -4.52
N ILE A 66 3.18 13.23 -4.00
CA ILE A 66 2.19 13.00 -2.92
C ILE A 66 2.85 12.70 -1.56
N GLY A 67 4.18 12.76 -1.44
CA GLY A 67 4.86 12.56 -0.15
C GLY A 67 5.03 11.10 0.31
N GLY A 68 4.92 10.13 -0.61
CA GLY A 68 5.26 8.71 -0.38
C GLY A 68 4.10 7.82 0.09
N LEU A 69 4.43 6.57 0.41
CA LEU A 69 3.46 5.49 0.68
C LEU A 69 2.52 5.77 1.86
N GLU A 70 3.01 6.41 2.93
CA GLU A 70 2.18 6.74 4.09
C GLU A 70 1.03 7.69 3.75
N ILE A 71 1.29 8.69 2.91
CA ILE A 71 0.29 9.63 2.44
C ILE A 71 -0.62 8.96 1.40
N ALA A 72 -0.05 8.17 0.49
CA ALA A 72 -0.82 7.41 -0.49
C ALA A 72 -1.89 6.53 0.18
N LEU A 73 -1.55 5.83 1.27
CA LEU A 73 -2.52 5.02 2.03
C LEU A 73 -3.65 5.85 2.62
N LYS A 74 -3.37 7.04 3.16
CA LYS A 74 -4.40 7.96 3.66
C LYS A 74 -5.31 8.47 2.53
N MET A 75 -4.74 8.76 1.36
CA MET A 75 -5.52 9.22 0.22
C MET A 75 -6.49 8.14 -0.31
N LEU A 76 -6.23 6.85 -0.04
CA LEU A 76 -7.18 5.78 -0.36
C LEU A 76 -8.47 5.85 0.48
N ASP A 77 -8.44 6.52 1.64
CA ASP A 77 -9.64 6.71 2.48
C ASP A 77 -10.71 7.55 1.76
N ASP A 78 -10.32 8.45 0.85
CA ASP A 78 -11.25 9.21 0.03
C ASP A 78 -12.04 8.32 -0.94
N LEU A 79 -11.45 7.18 -1.35
CA LEU A 79 -12.12 6.20 -2.21
C LEU A 79 -13.05 5.29 -1.39
N SER A 80 -12.60 4.83 -0.22
CA SER A 80 -13.38 3.95 0.65
C SER A 80 -14.57 4.64 1.29
N SER A 81 -14.41 5.91 1.69
CA SER A 81 -15.48 6.79 2.19
C SER A 81 -16.43 7.28 1.09
N ARG A 82 -16.12 6.99 -0.18
CA ARG A 82 -16.85 7.48 -1.38
C ARG A 82 -16.88 9.01 -1.49
N MET A 83 -15.86 9.70 -0.97
CA MET A 83 -15.66 11.13 -1.22
C MET A 83 -15.51 11.41 -2.71
N PHE A 84 -14.73 10.57 -3.41
CA PHE A 84 -14.67 10.55 -4.87
C PHE A 84 -15.38 9.32 -5.43
N THR A 85 -16.12 9.50 -6.53
CA THR A 85 -16.80 8.40 -7.24
C THR A 85 -16.66 8.54 -8.76
N GLY A 86 -16.96 7.48 -9.51
CA GLY A 86 -16.94 7.49 -10.98
C GLY A 86 -15.58 7.90 -11.56
N HIS A 87 -15.60 8.80 -12.54
CA HIS A 87 -14.37 9.32 -13.16
C HIS A 87 -13.47 10.10 -12.19
N ALA A 88 -14.05 10.78 -11.18
CA ALA A 88 -13.25 11.50 -10.18
C ALA A 88 -12.45 10.53 -9.31
N ALA A 89 -13.04 9.40 -8.93
CA ALA A 89 -12.33 8.34 -8.19
C ALA A 89 -11.19 7.73 -9.01
N ILE A 90 -11.42 7.50 -10.30
CA ILE A 90 -10.40 7.03 -11.24
C ILE A 90 -9.22 8.02 -11.32
N PHE A 91 -9.52 9.31 -11.48
CA PHE A 91 -8.51 10.37 -11.52
C PHE A 91 -7.71 10.47 -10.21
N HIS A 92 -8.40 10.38 -9.07
CA HIS A 92 -7.76 10.37 -7.75
C HIS A 92 -6.81 9.18 -7.60
N LEU A 93 -7.24 7.98 -7.98
CA LEU A 93 -6.38 6.79 -7.95
C LEU A 93 -5.17 6.93 -8.89
N SER A 94 -5.33 7.45 -10.10
CA SER A 94 -4.21 7.74 -11.00
C SER A 94 -3.20 8.72 -10.39
N THR A 95 -3.68 9.74 -9.68
CA THR A 95 -2.84 10.72 -8.96
C THR A 95 -2.02 10.01 -7.88
N ILE A 96 -2.66 9.19 -7.04
CA ILE A 96 -1.99 8.40 -6.01
C ILE A 96 -0.91 7.51 -6.63
N LEU A 97 -1.25 6.75 -7.68
CA LEU A 97 -0.32 5.82 -8.33
C LEU A 97 0.87 6.52 -8.99
N SER A 98 0.62 7.67 -9.62
CA SER A 98 1.69 8.45 -10.25
C SER A 98 2.69 9.03 -9.24
N GLY A 99 2.30 9.25 -7.99
CA GLY A 99 3.15 9.87 -6.98
C GLY A 99 3.77 8.95 -5.94
N VAL A 100 3.36 7.67 -5.88
CA VAL A 100 3.88 6.71 -4.89
C VAL A 100 5.21 6.08 -5.32
N ASN A 101 5.51 6.04 -6.62
CA ASN A 101 6.73 5.48 -7.20
C ASN A 101 7.76 6.57 -7.47
N GLN A 102 8.31 7.17 -6.41
CA GLN A 102 9.47 8.08 -6.49
C GLN A 102 10.68 7.46 -5.80
#